data_AF-A0A7W0UA56-F1
#
_entry.id   AF-A0A7W0UA56-F1
#
_cell.length_a   1.000
_cell.length_b   1.000
_cell.length_c   1.000
_cell.angle_alpha   90.00
_cell.angle_beta   90.00
_cell.angle_gamma   90.00
#
_symmetry.space_group_name_H-M   'P 1'
#
loop_
_entity.id
_entity.type
_entity.pdbx_description
1 polymer ?
#
loop_
_entity_poly.entity_id
_entity_poly.type
_entity_poly.pdbx_seq_one_letter_code
_entity_poly.pdbx_strand_id
1 'polypeptide(L)'
;GTRIGECLGELNRAHGRRGGHPAGPARPDLRRTVRASLRYGGEPFERHWRAPSERPRPLVLVCDVSGSMAPYARMLLAYLHASVAARRRVEAFVFGTSLTRVTRELSERDPDRALARAIAAAGDWSGGTRIGECLGELNRAHGRRVGRGAVAVVLSDGWDRGDPEELVAEAARLGRCARTLIWLNPLKASPGYEPLTRGMVAALPHVDHFLAGNSLTSLAELADLLEGGDR
;
A
#
# COMPACT_ATOMS: atom_id res chain seq x y z
N GLY A 1 -22.69 8.53 -15.21
CA GLY A 1 -23.19 9.87 -14.85
C GLY A 1 -22.06 10.80 -14.43
N THR A 2 -22.37 11.85 -13.66
CA THR A 2 -21.46 13.00 -13.43
C THR A 2 -20.81 13.02 -12.04
N ARG A 3 -21.37 12.33 -11.03
CA ARG A 3 -20.90 12.42 -9.63
C ARG A 3 -19.61 11.66 -9.32
N ILE A 4 -19.26 10.64 -10.12
CA ILE A 4 -18.07 9.81 -9.86
C ILE A 4 -16.78 10.51 -10.29
N GLY A 5 -16.82 11.27 -11.40
CA GLY A 5 -15.67 12.04 -11.88
C GLY A 5 -15.23 13.13 -10.90
N GLU A 6 -16.18 13.79 -10.24
CA GLU A 6 -15.93 14.82 -9.23
C GLU A 6 -15.32 14.24 -7.95
N CYS A 7 -15.88 13.14 -7.41
CA CYS A 7 -15.32 12.44 -6.26
C CYS A 7 -13.85 12.03 -6.47
N LEU A 8 -13.51 11.54 -7.67
CA LEU A 8 -12.15 11.12 -8.02
C LEU A 8 -11.17 12.28 -8.10
N GLY A 9 -11.60 13.46 -8.56
CA GLY A 9 -10.78 14.67 -8.60
C GLY A 9 -10.64 15.36 -7.23
N GLU A 10 -11.56 15.14 -6.30
CA GLU A 10 -11.51 15.67 -4.94
C GLU A 10 -10.65 14.83 -4.00
N LEU A 11 -10.70 13.49 -4.10
CA LEU A 11 -9.93 12.58 -3.24
C LEU A 11 -8.42 12.80 -3.33
N ASN A 12 -7.88 13.04 -4.53
CA ASN A 12 -6.44 13.34 -4.70
C ASN A 12 -6.05 14.75 -4.26
N ARG A 13 -6.97 15.72 -4.26
CA ARG A 13 -6.69 17.11 -3.85
C ARG A 13 -6.82 17.34 -2.34
N ALA A 14 -7.73 16.63 -1.68
CA ALA A 14 -7.99 16.79 -0.24
C ALA A 14 -6.85 16.27 0.65
N HIS A 15 -6.03 15.33 0.17
CA HIS A 15 -5.03 14.62 0.99
C HIS A 15 -3.59 15.14 0.84
N GLY A 16 -3.36 16.19 0.05
CA GLY A 16 -2.06 16.86 -0.10
C GLY A 16 -1.64 17.75 1.08
N ARG A 17 -2.38 17.77 2.19
CA ARG A 17 -2.06 18.59 3.37
C ARG A 17 -2.14 17.78 4.67
N ARG A 18 -1.09 17.03 4.95
CA ARG A 18 -0.61 16.85 6.34
C ARG A 18 0.73 17.55 6.49
N GLY A 19 0.69 18.88 6.39
CA GLY A 19 1.78 19.73 6.86
C GLY A 19 1.81 19.72 8.38
N GLY A 20 2.81 19.09 8.97
CA GLY A 20 3.11 19.26 10.39
C GLY A 20 3.81 20.60 10.60
N HIS A 21 3.13 21.56 11.22
CA HIS A 21 3.79 22.73 11.82
C HIS A 21 4.49 22.34 13.12
N PRO A 22 5.64 22.95 13.48
CA PRO A 22 6.39 22.61 14.69
C PRO A 22 5.85 23.39 15.90
N ALA A 23 5.60 22.73 17.03
CA ALA A 23 5.54 23.39 18.36
C ALA A 23 5.45 22.38 19.53
N GLY A 24 6.34 22.53 20.53
CA GLY A 24 6.05 22.17 21.94
C GLY A 24 7.06 21.23 22.61
N PRO A 25 7.51 21.52 23.85
CA PRO A 25 8.77 21.00 24.39
C PRO A 25 8.65 19.55 24.86
N ALA A 26 9.61 18.72 24.47
CA ALA A 26 9.77 17.38 25.02
C ALA A 26 10.01 17.49 26.54
N ARG A 27 9.12 16.88 27.33
CA ARG A 27 9.30 16.81 28.79
C ARG A 27 10.61 16.06 29.10
N PRO A 28 11.57 16.69 29.79
CA PRO A 28 12.85 16.07 30.07
C PRO A 28 12.68 14.92 31.08
N ASP A 29 13.27 13.77 30.76
CA ASP A 29 13.42 12.65 31.69
C ASP A 29 14.50 13.00 32.72
N LEU A 30 14.10 13.80 33.70
CA LEU A 30 14.93 14.36 34.77
C LEU A 30 15.65 13.27 35.58
N ARG A 31 15.07 12.07 35.71
CA ARG A 31 15.70 10.97 36.47
C ARG A 31 16.90 10.40 35.73
N ARG A 32 16.87 10.38 34.39
CA ARG A 32 18.00 9.94 33.57
C ARG A 32 19.06 11.02 33.40
N THR A 33 18.64 12.29 33.37
CA THR A 33 19.54 13.46 33.32
C THR A 33 20.35 13.62 34.61
N VAL A 34 19.72 13.56 35.79
CA VAL A 34 20.42 13.73 37.08
C VAL A 34 21.45 12.64 37.33
N ARG A 35 21.18 11.40 36.90
CA ARG A 35 22.12 10.28 37.07
C ARG A 35 23.31 10.35 36.09
N ALA A 36 23.17 11.06 34.97
CA ALA A 36 24.26 11.31 34.03
C ALA A 36 25.15 12.49 34.48
N SER A 37 24.59 13.47 35.18
CA SER A 37 25.31 14.67 35.65
C SER A 37 26.22 14.45 36.86
N LEU A 38 26.11 13.32 37.56
CA LEU A 38 26.92 13.05 38.77
C LEU A 38 28.27 12.36 38.47
N ARG A 39 28.56 12.02 37.22
CA ARG A 39 29.78 11.25 36.88
C ARG A 39 30.89 12.07 36.22
N TYR A 40 30.58 13.27 35.73
CA TYR A 40 31.54 14.15 35.05
C TYR A 40 31.18 15.59 35.39
N GLY A 41 32.00 16.22 36.25
CA GLY A 41 31.74 17.52 36.83
C GLY A 41 31.62 18.65 35.81
N GLY A 42 30.39 18.96 35.39
CA GLY A 42 29.98 20.34 35.11
C GLY A 42 30.19 20.92 33.71
N GLU A 43 30.50 20.12 32.68
CA GLU A 43 30.64 20.64 31.29
C GLU A 43 29.74 19.83 30.33
N PRO A 44 28.72 20.44 29.70
CA PRO A 44 27.86 19.74 28.73
C PRO A 44 28.64 19.42 27.44
N PHE A 45 29.14 18.19 27.35
CA PHE A 45 29.65 17.62 26.09
C PHE A 45 28.62 17.74 24.98
N GLU A 46 29.09 18.22 23.83
CA GLU A 46 28.35 18.37 22.58
C GLU A 46 27.47 17.15 22.28
N ARG A 47 26.16 17.40 22.14
CA ARG A 47 25.23 16.38 21.67
C ARG A 47 25.54 16.09 20.21
N HIS A 48 26.31 15.04 19.94
CA HIS A 48 26.36 14.44 18.62
C HIS A 48 24.98 13.83 18.31
N TRP A 49 24.16 14.57 17.56
CA TRP A 49 22.92 14.10 16.99
C TRP A 49 23.24 12.96 16.01
N ARG A 50 22.71 11.75 16.27
CA ARG A 50 22.60 10.73 15.23
C ARG A 50 21.53 11.20 14.25
N ALA A 51 21.89 11.44 12.99
CA ALA A 51 20.92 11.72 11.94
C ALA A 51 19.84 10.61 11.88
N PRO A 52 18.56 10.95 11.70
CA PRO A 52 17.52 9.95 11.46
C PRO A 52 17.91 9.07 10.26
N SER A 53 17.81 7.76 10.42
CA SER A 53 18.08 6.82 9.34
C SER A 53 16.92 6.85 8.33
N GLU A 54 17.21 7.17 7.08
CA GLU A 54 16.32 7.13 5.89
C GLU A 54 15.93 5.68 5.52
N ARG A 55 15.32 4.94 6.45
CA ARG A 55 14.88 3.58 6.16
C ARG A 55 13.52 3.63 5.49
N PRO A 56 13.39 3.20 4.22
CA PRO A 56 12.10 3.14 3.56
C PRO A 56 11.13 2.27 4.37
N ARG A 57 9.88 2.74 4.47
CA ARG A 57 8.81 2.06 5.21
C ARG A 57 8.54 0.67 4.61
N PRO A 58 8.05 -0.30 5.41
CA PRO A 58 7.56 -1.56 4.85
C PRO A 58 6.53 -1.31 3.76
N LEU A 59 6.55 -2.14 2.73
CA LEU A 59 5.60 -2.09 1.63
C LEU A 59 4.79 -3.38 1.60
N VAL A 60 3.47 -3.27 1.55
CA VAL A 60 2.56 -4.39 1.33
C VAL A 60 1.87 -4.17 -0.01
N LEU A 61 2.18 -5.00 -0.99
CA LEU A 61 1.59 -4.96 -2.33
C LEU A 61 0.53 -6.05 -2.45
N VAL A 62 -0.66 -5.70 -2.91
CA VAL A 62 -1.80 -6.62 -3.05
C VAL A 62 -2.35 -6.44 -4.46
N CYS A 63 -2.13 -7.43 -5.33
CA CYS A 63 -2.39 -7.32 -6.76
C CYS A 63 -3.55 -8.23 -7.20
N ASP A 64 -4.49 -7.65 -7.91
CA ASP A 64 -5.57 -8.37 -8.56
C ASP A 64 -5.04 -9.09 -9.82
N VAL A 65 -5.30 -10.38 -9.91
CA VAL A 65 -4.96 -11.24 -11.05
C VAL A 65 -6.19 -11.92 -11.66
N SER A 66 -7.39 -11.36 -11.40
CA SER A 66 -8.64 -11.84 -11.96
C SER A 66 -8.71 -11.71 -13.49
N GLY A 67 -9.70 -12.39 -14.09
CA GLY A 67 -9.88 -12.40 -15.55
C GLY A 67 -10.00 -11.01 -16.20
N SER A 68 -10.60 -10.01 -15.55
CA SER A 68 -10.68 -8.63 -16.08
C SER A 68 -9.31 -7.94 -16.09
N MET A 69 -8.42 -8.35 -15.21
CA MET A 69 -7.05 -7.85 -15.07
C MET A 69 -6.04 -8.61 -15.93
N ALA A 70 -6.47 -9.67 -16.64
CA ALA A 70 -5.59 -10.52 -17.46
C ALA A 70 -4.69 -9.73 -18.45
N PRO A 71 -5.16 -8.68 -19.15
CA PRO A 71 -4.30 -7.89 -20.04
C PRO A 71 -3.16 -7.15 -19.31
N TYR A 72 -3.29 -6.92 -18.00
CA TYR A 72 -2.35 -6.13 -17.18
C TYR A 72 -1.56 -7.00 -16.18
N ALA A 73 -2.02 -8.21 -15.90
CA ALA A 73 -1.47 -9.09 -14.87
C ALA A 73 0.05 -9.28 -15.01
N ARG A 74 0.56 -9.56 -16.22
CA ARG A 74 1.99 -9.72 -16.46
C ARG A 74 2.80 -8.49 -16.05
N MET A 75 2.33 -7.30 -16.42
CA MET A 75 3.02 -6.05 -16.09
C MET A 75 2.97 -5.75 -14.58
N LEU A 76 1.82 -5.96 -13.94
CA LEU A 76 1.68 -5.75 -12.49
C LEU A 76 2.56 -6.74 -11.70
N LEU A 77 2.62 -8.00 -12.12
CA LEU A 77 3.52 -8.99 -11.53
C LEU A 77 4.99 -8.61 -11.73
N ALA A 78 5.36 -8.05 -12.88
CA ALA A 78 6.71 -7.54 -13.13
C ALA A 78 7.04 -6.36 -12.19
N TYR A 79 6.09 -5.45 -11.95
CA TYR A 79 6.25 -4.39 -10.96
C TYR A 79 6.42 -4.93 -9.53
N LEU A 80 5.61 -5.91 -9.14
CA LEU A 80 5.73 -6.61 -7.86
C LEU A 80 7.11 -7.27 -7.70
N HIS A 81 7.59 -7.97 -8.74
CA HIS A 81 8.91 -8.58 -8.78
C HIS A 81 10.02 -7.54 -8.62
N ALA A 82 10.00 -6.47 -9.40
CA ALA A 82 10.98 -5.38 -9.29
C ALA A 82 10.98 -4.75 -7.89
N SER A 83 9.80 -4.57 -7.29
CA SER A 83 9.66 -4.03 -5.93
C SER A 83 10.28 -4.95 -4.88
N VAL A 84 10.01 -6.26 -4.96
CA VAL A 84 10.60 -7.28 -4.07
C VAL A 84 12.12 -7.33 -4.23
N ALA A 85 12.63 -7.23 -5.46
CA ALA A 85 14.07 -7.21 -5.74
C ALA A 85 14.77 -5.94 -5.21
N ALA A 86 14.12 -4.78 -5.32
CA ALA A 86 14.71 -3.49 -4.97
C ALA A 86 14.67 -3.16 -3.46
N ARG A 87 13.72 -3.73 -2.70
CA ARG A 87 13.47 -3.32 -1.31
C ARG A 87 13.46 -4.51 -0.36
N ARG A 88 14.17 -4.38 0.78
CA ARG A 88 14.27 -5.46 1.79
C ARG A 88 13.01 -5.75 2.60
N ARG A 89 12.01 -4.85 2.62
CA ARG A 89 10.82 -4.94 3.48
C ARG A 89 9.53 -4.90 2.67
N VAL A 90 9.47 -5.71 1.62
CA VAL A 90 8.28 -5.85 0.77
C VAL A 90 7.59 -7.18 1.04
N GLU A 91 6.28 -7.11 1.17
CA GLU A 91 5.39 -8.26 1.23
C GLU A 91 4.44 -8.14 0.04
N ALA A 92 4.52 -9.10 -0.88
CA ALA A 92 3.70 -9.15 -2.08
C ALA A 92 2.67 -10.27 -2.00
N PHE A 93 1.43 -9.92 -2.35
CA PHE A 93 0.26 -10.76 -2.41
C PHE A 93 -0.43 -10.59 -3.75
N VAL A 94 -1.07 -11.65 -4.20
CA VAL A 94 -1.98 -11.65 -5.35
C VAL A 94 -3.32 -12.20 -4.93
N PHE A 95 -4.40 -11.75 -5.58
CA PHE A 95 -5.74 -12.23 -5.26
C PHE A 95 -6.64 -12.32 -6.50
N GLY A 96 -7.64 -13.19 -6.37
CA GLY A 96 -8.80 -13.32 -7.25
C GLY A 96 -9.97 -13.82 -6.41
N THR A 97 -10.09 -15.15 -6.27
CA THR A 97 -11.04 -15.81 -5.35
C THR A 97 -10.46 -16.10 -3.97
N SER A 98 -9.12 -16.08 -3.82
CA SER A 98 -8.40 -16.22 -2.56
C SER A 98 -7.15 -15.34 -2.53
N LEU A 99 -6.63 -15.05 -1.33
CA LEU A 99 -5.39 -14.29 -1.17
C LEU A 99 -4.19 -15.24 -1.13
N THR A 100 -3.21 -15.03 -1.99
CA THR A 100 -1.96 -15.79 -1.98
C THR A 100 -0.75 -14.88 -1.78
N ARG A 101 0.09 -15.22 -0.79
CA ARG A 101 1.37 -14.55 -0.60
C ARG A 101 2.41 -15.09 -1.59
N VAL A 102 2.90 -14.22 -2.47
CA VAL A 102 3.85 -14.58 -3.56
C VAL A 102 5.23 -13.95 -3.42
N THR A 103 5.56 -13.39 -2.25
CA THR A 103 6.83 -12.67 -2.02
C THR A 103 8.05 -13.55 -2.30
N ARG A 104 7.99 -14.84 -1.95
CA ARG A 104 9.10 -15.78 -2.10
C ARG A 104 9.30 -16.14 -3.58
N GLU A 105 8.20 -16.35 -4.28
CA GLU A 105 8.13 -16.67 -5.70
C GLU A 105 8.73 -15.52 -6.52
N LEU A 106 8.38 -14.29 -6.14
CA LEU A 106 8.88 -13.06 -6.76
C LEU A 106 10.32 -12.67 -6.35
N SER A 107 10.94 -13.39 -5.41
CA SER A 107 12.36 -13.20 -5.05
C SER A 107 13.32 -13.94 -5.99
N GLU A 108 12.80 -14.74 -6.92
CA GLU A 108 13.58 -15.37 -7.99
C GLU A 108 14.29 -14.31 -8.84
N ARG A 109 15.53 -14.57 -9.28
CA ARG A 109 16.34 -13.54 -9.99
C ARG A 109 15.89 -13.30 -11.42
N ASP A 110 15.45 -14.38 -12.08
CA ASP A 110 14.98 -14.32 -13.46
C ASP A 110 13.51 -13.85 -13.47
N PRO A 111 13.18 -12.75 -14.18
CA PRO A 111 11.84 -12.18 -14.17
C PRO A 111 10.77 -13.14 -14.70
N ASP A 112 11.06 -13.87 -15.79
CA ASP A 112 10.08 -14.77 -16.39
C ASP A 112 9.77 -15.96 -15.48
N ARG A 113 10.79 -16.51 -14.81
CA ARG A 113 10.60 -17.56 -13.80
C ARG A 113 9.90 -17.04 -12.55
N ALA A 114 10.21 -15.82 -12.09
CA ALA A 114 9.55 -15.19 -10.95
C ALA A 114 8.04 -15.06 -11.19
N LEU A 115 7.69 -14.54 -12.37
CA LEU A 115 6.31 -14.42 -12.82
C LEU A 115 5.66 -15.79 -12.89
N ALA A 116 6.22 -16.74 -13.62
CA ALA A 116 5.65 -18.08 -13.78
C ALA A 116 5.39 -18.78 -12.42
N ARG A 117 6.31 -18.64 -11.46
CA ARG A 117 6.11 -19.17 -10.10
C ARG A 117 4.98 -18.47 -9.35
N ALA A 118 4.88 -17.14 -9.46
CA ALA A 118 3.79 -16.38 -8.84
C ALA A 118 2.44 -16.75 -9.45
N ILE A 119 2.39 -16.95 -10.77
CA ILE A 119 1.20 -17.45 -11.48
C ILE A 119 0.77 -18.81 -10.94
N ALA A 120 1.71 -19.77 -10.93
CA ALA A 120 1.44 -21.12 -10.48
C ALA A 120 1.02 -21.18 -8.99
N ALA A 121 1.58 -20.32 -8.14
CA ALA A 121 1.24 -20.29 -6.73
C ALA A 121 -0.18 -19.75 -6.47
N ALA A 122 -0.67 -18.86 -7.34
CA ALA A 122 -1.92 -18.15 -7.14
C ALA A 122 -3.17 -18.93 -7.56
N GLY A 123 -3.02 -20.13 -8.12
CA GLY A 123 -4.14 -21.05 -8.38
C GLY A 123 -5.13 -20.56 -9.44
N ASP A 124 -6.43 -20.82 -9.20
CA ASP A 124 -7.51 -20.61 -10.19
C ASP A 124 -7.98 -19.15 -10.25
N TRP A 125 -7.58 -18.44 -11.30
CA TRP A 125 -7.84 -17.01 -11.53
C TRP A 125 -9.18 -16.72 -12.21
N SER A 126 -9.92 -17.77 -12.56
CA SER A 126 -11.10 -17.68 -13.45
C SER A 126 -12.43 -17.48 -12.69
N GLY A 127 -12.45 -17.61 -11.36
CA GLY A 127 -13.67 -17.65 -10.55
C GLY A 127 -14.32 -16.31 -10.18
N GLY A 128 -13.80 -15.19 -10.67
CA GLY A 128 -14.20 -13.83 -10.25
C GLY A 128 -13.36 -13.28 -9.09
N THR A 129 -13.75 -12.12 -8.58
CA THR A 129 -12.97 -11.38 -7.57
C THR A 129 -13.80 -11.17 -6.31
N ARG A 130 -13.24 -11.55 -5.16
CA ARG A 130 -13.82 -11.37 -3.82
C ARG A 130 -12.92 -10.46 -2.99
N ILE A 131 -12.93 -9.17 -3.30
CA ILE A 131 -11.94 -8.23 -2.76
C ILE A 131 -12.11 -8.08 -1.25
N GLY A 132 -13.35 -7.91 -0.77
CA GLY A 132 -13.63 -7.83 0.66
C GLY A 132 -13.10 -9.02 1.46
N GLU A 133 -13.38 -10.24 1.01
CA GLU A 133 -12.89 -11.48 1.64
C GLU A 133 -11.34 -11.52 1.66
N CYS A 134 -10.69 -11.17 0.54
CA CYS A 134 -9.23 -11.16 0.44
C CYS A 134 -8.57 -10.11 1.35
N LEU A 135 -9.16 -8.91 1.47
CA LEU A 135 -8.71 -7.89 2.42
C LEU A 135 -8.94 -8.35 3.87
N GLY A 136 -10.05 -9.05 4.13
CA GLY A 136 -10.32 -9.68 5.42
C GLY A 136 -9.28 -10.72 5.79
N GLU A 137 -8.90 -11.59 4.85
CA GLU A 137 -7.81 -12.55 5.03
C GLU A 137 -6.48 -11.84 5.29
N LEU A 138 -6.15 -10.80 4.52
CA LEU A 138 -4.95 -9.99 4.71
C LEU A 138 -4.90 -9.40 6.14
N ASN A 139 -6.01 -8.81 6.59
CA ASN A 139 -6.12 -8.19 7.90
C ASN A 139 -5.97 -9.23 9.03
N ARG A 140 -6.56 -10.42 8.87
CA ARG A 140 -6.57 -11.48 9.90
C ARG A 140 -5.25 -12.27 9.93
N ALA A 141 -4.79 -12.79 8.80
CA ALA A 141 -3.62 -13.67 8.70
C ALA A 141 -2.30 -12.90 8.57
N HIS A 142 -2.34 -11.68 8.03
CA HIS A 142 -1.15 -10.90 7.71
C HIS A 142 -1.12 -9.50 8.35
N GLY A 143 -2.04 -9.17 9.25
CA GLY A 143 -2.14 -7.85 9.88
C GLY A 143 -0.85 -7.38 10.58
N ARG A 144 0.00 -8.28 11.08
CA ARG A 144 1.32 -7.91 11.65
C ARG A 144 2.28 -7.30 10.61
N ARG A 145 2.13 -7.62 9.32
CA ARG A 145 2.94 -7.07 8.23
C ARG A 145 2.47 -5.66 7.88
N VAL A 146 1.16 -5.45 7.88
CA VAL A 146 0.50 -4.16 7.63
C VAL A 146 0.74 -3.19 8.80
N GLY A 147 0.45 -3.61 10.03
CA GLY A 147 0.44 -2.77 11.24
C GLY A 147 1.79 -2.24 11.71
N ARG A 148 2.89 -2.51 11.00
CA ARG A 148 4.25 -2.01 11.31
C ARG A 148 4.55 -0.66 10.63
N GLY A 149 3.52 0.16 10.42
CA GLY A 149 3.62 1.43 9.70
C GLY A 149 3.90 1.23 8.21
N ALA A 150 3.37 0.16 7.62
CA ALA A 150 3.55 -0.15 6.21
C ALA A 150 2.74 0.81 5.32
N VAL A 151 3.25 1.06 4.11
CA VAL A 151 2.43 1.55 3.01
C VAL A 151 1.78 0.32 2.37
N ALA A 152 0.46 0.29 2.32
CA ALA A 152 -0.31 -0.76 1.65
C ALA A 152 -0.76 -0.24 0.28
N VAL A 153 -0.50 -1.01 -0.77
CA VAL A 153 -0.90 -0.68 -2.14
C VAL A 153 -1.77 -1.80 -2.70
N VAL A 154 -3.00 -1.47 -3.09
CA VAL A 154 -3.94 -2.36 -3.77
C VAL A 154 -3.94 -2.02 -5.25
N LEU A 155 -3.63 -2.99 -6.11
CA LEU A 155 -3.62 -2.86 -7.57
C LEU A 155 -4.83 -3.63 -8.10
N SER A 156 -5.95 -2.96 -8.37
CA SER A 156 -7.20 -3.61 -8.79
C SER A 156 -8.12 -2.65 -9.52
N ASP A 157 -8.95 -3.20 -10.40
CA ASP A 157 -10.02 -2.49 -11.08
C ASP A 157 -11.25 -2.24 -10.18
N GLY A 158 -11.29 -2.80 -8.96
CA GLY A 158 -12.39 -2.60 -8.02
C GLY A 158 -13.66 -3.36 -8.39
N TRP A 159 -13.58 -4.32 -9.31
CA TRP A 159 -14.69 -5.22 -9.59
C TRP A 159 -14.77 -6.27 -8.49
N ASP A 160 -15.71 -6.12 -7.56
CA ASP A 160 -15.97 -7.11 -6.51
C ASP A 160 -17.33 -7.77 -6.74
N ARG A 161 -17.39 -9.10 -6.68
CA ARG A 161 -18.64 -9.89 -6.71
C ARG A 161 -19.08 -10.32 -5.30
N GLY A 162 -18.28 -10.05 -4.28
CA GLY A 162 -18.59 -10.32 -2.87
C GLY A 162 -19.56 -9.31 -2.25
N ASP A 163 -19.68 -9.37 -0.93
CA ASP A 163 -20.50 -8.44 -0.15
C ASP A 163 -19.86 -7.04 -0.12
N PRO A 164 -20.52 -5.99 -0.66
CA PRO A 164 -20.05 -4.62 -0.58
C PRO A 164 -19.77 -4.13 0.84
N GLU A 165 -20.53 -4.59 1.84
CA GLU A 165 -20.34 -4.17 3.23
C GLU A 165 -19.05 -4.74 3.83
N GLU A 166 -18.69 -5.97 3.46
CA GLU A 166 -17.42 -6.59 3.86
C GLU A 166 -16.22 -5.83 3.26
N LEU A 167 -16.30 -5.46 1.97
CA LEU A 167 -15.27 -4.66 1.33
C LEU A 167 -15.04 -3.34 2.05
N VAL A 168 -16.11 -2.61 2.37
CA VAL A 168 -16.04 -1.33 3.10
C VAL A 168 -15.40 -1.54 4.48
N ALA A 169 -15.87 -2.53 5.24
CA ALA A 169 -15.40 -2.81 6.59
C ALA A 169 -13.90 -3.18 6.62
N GLU A 170 -13.47 -4.06 5.71
CA GLU A 170 -12.09 -4.54 5.66
C GLU A 170 -11.14 -3.51 5.05
N ALA A 171 -11.58 -2.68 4.10
CA ALA A 171 -10.83 -1.51 3.62
C ALA A 171 -10.65 -0.47 4.73
N ALA A 172 -11.71 -0.16 5.49
CA ALA A 172 -11.65 0.74 6.64
C ALA A 172 -10.65 0.24 7.70
N ARG A 173 -10.66 -1.08 7.97
CA ARG A 173 -9.72 -1.70 8.89
C ARG A 173 -8.29 -1.61 8.38
N LEU A 174 -8.07 -1.93 7.11
CA LEU A 174 -6.76 -1.86 6.47
C LEU A 174 -6.20 -0.43 6.53
N GLY A 175 -7.01 0.58 6.19
CA GLY A 175 -6.63 2.00 6.25
C GLY A 175 -6.27 2.48 7.67
N ARG A 176 -6.93 1.96 8.71
CA ARG A 176 -6.56 2.25 10.12
C ARG A 176 -5.26 1.58 10.56
N CYS A 177 -4.94 0.41 10.00
CA CYS A 177 -3.76 -0.37 10.37
C CYS A 177 -2.51 0.04 9.58
N ALA A 178 -2.65 0.39 8.31
CA ALA A 178 -1.58 0.87 7.47
C ALA A 178 -1.17 2.30 7.86
N ARG A 179 0.05 2.70 7.51
CA ARG A 179 0.45 4.11 7.55
C ARG A 179 -0.29 4.91 6.48
N THR A 180 -0.41 4.29 5.30
CA THR A 180 -1.03 4.85 4.10
C THR A 180 -1.59 3.69 3.29
N LEU A 181 -2.84 3.78 2.86
CA LEU A 181 -3.49 2.87 1.92
C LEU A 181 -3.65 3.57 0.56
N ILE A 182 -2.98 3.03 -0.44
CA ILE A 182 -3.04 3.49 -1.83
C ILE A 182 -3.81 2.46 -2.64
N TRP A 183 -4.76 2.92 -3.46
CA TRP A 183 -5.45 2.10 -4.44
C TRP A 183 -5.10 2.58 -5.83
N LEU A 184 -4.56 1.70 -6.66
CA LEU A 184 -4.21 1.98 -8.05
C LEU A 184 -5.09 1.15 -8.97
N ASN A 185 -5.82 1.84 -9.85
CA ASN A 185 -6.65 1.20 -10.87
C ASN A 185 -6.01 1.38 -12.26
N PRO A 186 -5.44 0.31 -12.86
CA PRO A 186 -4.77 0.36 -14.16
C PRO A 186 -5.72 0.38 -15.37
N LEU A 187 -7.04 0.20 -15.18
CA LEU A 187 -8.02 0.12 -16.27
C LEU A 187 -8.63 1.48 -16.67
N LYS A 188 -8.32 2.57 -15.97
CA LYS A 188 -8.99 3.87 -16.20
C LYS A 188 -8.54 4.61 -17.48
N ALA A 189 -7.87 3.95 -18.41
CA ALA A 189 -7.41 4.54 -19.67
C ALA A 189 -8.40 4.38 -20.84
N SER A 190 -9.46 3.56 -20.72
CA SER A 190 -10.43 3.36 -21.80
C SER A 190 -11.58 4.38 -21.76
N PRO A 191 -11.83 5.13 -22.86
CA PRO A 191 -12.96 6.06 -22.95
C PRO A 191 -14.28 5.28 -22.98
N GLY A 192 -14.92 5.13 -21.81
CA GLY A 192 -16.10 4.29 -21.60
C GLY A 192 -16.04 3.41 -20.35
N TYR A 193 -14.92 3.41 -19.63
CA TYR A 193 -14.77 2.72 -18.36
C TYR A 193 -15.62 3.38 -17.25
N GLU A 194 -16.81 2.84 -17.00
CA GLU A 194 -17.57 3.03 -15.74
C GLU A 194 -17.54 1.73 -14.91
N PRO A 195 -16.59 1.58 -13.98
CA PRO A 195 -16.87 0.67 -12.88
C PRO A 195 -16.17 1.16 -11.62
N LEU A 196 -16.93 1.91 -10.83
CA LEU A 196 -16.88 1.68 -9.41
C LEU A 196 -18.17 0.94 -9.11
N THR A 197 -18.06 -0.36 -8.83
CA THR A 197 -19.16 -1.08 -8.18
C THR A 197 -19.57 -0.29 -6.94
N ARG A 198 -20.84 -0.38 -6.50
CA ARG A 198 -21.32 0.35 -5.31
C ARG A 198 -20.41 0.12 -4.10
N GLY A 199 -19.88 -1.10 -3.94
CA GLY A 199 -18.92 -1.45 -2.91
C GLY A 199 -17.60 -0.69 -3.03
N MET A 200 -17.02 -0.62 -4.23
CA MET A 200 -15.79 0.15 -4.41
C MET A 200 -15.99 1.65 -4.15
N VAL A 201 -17.10 2.25 -4.62
CA VAL A 201 -17.42 3.66 -4.30
C VAL A 201 -17.48 3.87 -2.79
N ALA A 202 -18.12 2.96 -2.07
CA ALA A 202 -18.26 3.05 -0.62
C ALA A 202 -16.95 2.79 0.14
N ALA A 203 -15.99 2.07 -0.46
CA ALA A 203 -14.67 1.81 0.13
C ALA A 203 -13.67 2.95 -0.08
N LEU A 204 -13.83 3.78 -1.12
CA LEU A 204 -12.93 4.91 -1.43
C LEU A 204 -12.67 5.88 -0.27
N PRO A 205 -13.65 6.23 0.59
CA PRO A 205 -13.40 7.09 1.76
C PRO A 205 -12.38 6.52 2.76
N HIS A 206 -12.02 5.24 2.65
CA HIS A 206 -11.03 4.58 3.48
C HIS A 206 -9.66 4.45 2.83
N VAL A 207 -9.51 4.90 1.58
CA VAL A 207 -8.28 4.91 0.81
C VAL A 207 -7.67 6.32 0.88
N ASP A 208 -6.40 6.43 1.27
CA ASP A 208 -5.71 7.73 1.37
C ASP A 208 -5.41 8.33 -0.02
N HIS A 209 -5.03 7.48 -0.98
CA HIS A 209 -4.72 7.88 -2.35
C HIS A 209 -5.35 6.93 -3.36
N PHE A 210 -6.14 7.49 -4.30
CA PHE A 210 -6.70 6.73 -5.41
C PHE A 210 -6.04 7.18 -6.72
N LEU A 211 -5.17 6.34 -7.27
CA LEU A 211 -4.42 6.61 -8.48
C LEU A 211 -5.08 5.91 -9.66
N ALA A 212 -5.34 6.70 -10.70
CA ALA A 212 -6.03 6.30 -11.90
C ALA A 212 -5.02 6.28 -13.06
N GLY A 213 -4.69 5.11 -13.60
CA GLY A 213 -3.48 5.00 -14.40
C GLY A 213 -3.57 4.31 -15.74
N ASN A 214 -3.12 5.01 -16.77
CA ASN A 214 -2.33 4.43 -17.86
C ASN A 214 -1.08 3.78 -17.26
N SER A 215 -0.94 2.46 -17.41
CA SER A 215 -0.29 1.64 -16.38
C SER A 215 1.22 1.82 -16.18
N LEU A 216 1.91 2.67 -16.96
CA LEU A 216 3.31 3.08 -16.73
C LEU A 216 3.43 4.38 -15.94
N THR A 217 2.60 5.40 -16.23
CA THR A 217 2.68 6.69 -15.55
C THR A 217 2.26 6.57 -14.09
N SER A 218 1.21 5.81 -13.77
CA SER A 218 0.81 5.64 -12.37
C SER A 218 1.75 4.74 -11.56
N LEU A 219 2.54 3.88 -12.19
CA LEU A 219 3.63 3.17 -11.49
C LEU A 219 4.79 4.12 -11.17
N ALA A 220 5.07 5.10 -12.04
CA ALA A 220 6.03 6.16 -11.75
C ALA A 220 5.53 7.11 -10.64
N GLU A 221 4.27 7.55 -10.69
CA GLU A 221 3.65 8.35 -9.62
C GLU A 221 3.64 7.60 -8.29
N LEU A 222 3.42 6.27 -8.32
CA LEU A 222 3.53 5.44 -7.12
C LEU A 222 4.97 5.38 -6.60
N ALA A 223 5.97 5.28 -7.48
CA ALA A 223 7.37 5.35 -7.08
C ALA A 223 7.69 6.71 -6.42
N ASP A 224 7.26 7.81 -7.04
CA ASP A 224 7.42 9.17 -6.49
C ASP A 224 6.72 9.35 -5.14
N LEU A 225 5.52 8.81 -4.95
CA LEU A 225 4.83 8.83 -3.64
C LEU A 225 5.56 8.01 -2.58
N LEU A 226 6.13 6.87 -2.98
CA LEU A 226 6.89 6.00 -2.09
C LEU A 226 8.28 6.58 -1.74
N GLU A 227 8.81 7.50 -2.55
CA GLU A 227 10.10 8.16 -2.36
C GLU A 227 9.97 9.58 -1.76
N GLY A 228 8.89 10.29 -2.07
CA GLY A 228 8.62 11.67 -1.67
C GLY A 228 7.98 11.87 -0.30
N GLY A 229 7.56 10.79 0.37
CA GLY A 229 7.00 10.82 1.74
C GLY A 229 8.04 11.04 2.86
N ASP A 230 9.31 11.26 2.50
CA ASP A 230 10.47 11.39 3.39
C ASP A 230 11.10 12.81 3.35
N ARG A 231 10.35 13.85 2.96
CA ARG A 231 10.78 15.26 3.07
C ARG A 231 10.02 16.02 4.14
#